data_AF-A0A8T9BXC4-F1
#
_entry.id   AF-A0A8T9BXC4-F1
#
_cell.length_a   1.000
_cell.length_b   1.000
_cell.length_c   1.000
_cell.angle_alpha   90.00
_cell.angle_beta   90.00
_cell.angle_gamma   90.00
#
_symmetry.space_group_name_H-M   'P 1'
#
loop_
_entity.id
_entity.type
_entity.pdbx_description
1 polymer ?
#
loop_
_entity_poly.entity_id
_entity_poly.type
_entity_poly.pdbx_seq_one_letter_code
_entity_poly.pdbx_strand_id
1 'polypeptide(L)'
;MLQPTVQALAALILAATCVASPAPRPTAAPAPLEVEQAFEERAIEKRAATCTFSGSLGYSSASKSKAACSTIILDTLTVPAGKTLDMTDLPDNTVVIFKGETSFAYSAWAGPLFAVSGTNIKVAGTGSTSILNGNGASYWDGEGGSGGVTKPKFFQAHDLTDSLIETLTILNPPVQVFSINGVSNLELAYITVDASAGDSLGKNTDAFDIGASDTVTIEYATVYNQDDCVAINSGTNIVFKNGYCSGGHGLSIGSVGGRDNNVVNGVSFTTSTVTKSVNGIRIKAIEGDTGTITDVTYDDITLSSISKYGILIEQNYDGGDLDGGTASSGVPITDLTIKNIVGTGAVSSSGYDVVITCGSGACTSWTWSSVAVTGGKKYASCTNVPSVAACS
;
A
#
# COMPACT_ATOMS: atom_id res chain seq x y z
N MET A 1 34.93 -95.34 56.86
CA MET A 1 33.88 -96.20 57.45
C MET A 1 32.64 -96.09 56.58
N LEU A 2 32.20 -97.23 56.05
CA LEU A 2 30.87 -97.65 55.56
C LEU A 2 29.82 -96.64 55.01
N GLN A 3 29.50 -96.81 53.72
CA GLN A 3 28.20 -96.85 52.96
C GLN A 3 26.82 -96.66 53.69
N PRO A 4 25.64 -96.58 52.99
CA PRO A 4 25.23 -95.89 51.73
C PRO A 4 23.72 -95.35 51.70
N THR A 5 23.25 -94.85 50.53
CA THR A 5 21.84 -94.66 50.03
C THR A 5 20.94 -93.55 50.69
N VAL A 6 19.88 -92.90 50.14
CA VAL A 6 18.88 -93.04 49.03
C VAL A 6 18.38 -91.62 48.58
N GLN A 7 17.78 -91.52 47.38
CA GLN A 7 17.06 -90.39 46.72
C GLN A 7 15.98 -89.64 47.56
N ALA A 8 15.76 -88.35 47.22
CA ALA A 8 14.44 -87.72 47.25
C ALA A 8 14.35 -86.54 46.24
N LEU A 9 13.23 -86.49 45.52
CA LEU A 9 12.85 -85.52 44.49
C LEU A 9 12.14 -84.31 45.13
N ALA A 10 12.50 -83.07 44.79
CA ALA A 10 11.76 -81.88 45.21
C ALA A 10 11.47 -80.96 43.99
N ALA A 11 10.19 -80.75 43.72
CA ALA A 11 9.69 -79.85 42.68
C ALA A 11 9.65 -78.41 43.19
N LEU A 12 10.24 -77.48 42.44
CA LEU A 12 10.24 -76.04 42.73
C LEU A 12 9.19 -75.36 41.85
N ILE A 13 8.13 -74.82 42.46
CA ILE A 13 7.11 -74.00 41.78
C ILE A 13 7.59 -72.55 41.79
N LEU A 14 7.87 -71.99 40.61
CA LEU A 14 8.17 -70.57 40.41
C LEU A 14 6.86 -69.82 40.13
N ALA A 15 6.43 -68.94 41.03
CA ALA A 15 5.33 -68.01 40.79
C ALA A 15 5.87 -66.75 40.10
N ALA A 16 5.49 -66.53 38.84
CA ALA A 16 5.77 -65.32 38.09
C ALA A 16 4.63 -64.30 38.30
N THR A 17 4.93 -63.17 38.93
CA THR A 17 4.02 -62.02 39.02
C THR A 17 4.17 -61.14 37.78
N CYS A 18 3.13 -61.09 36.95
CA CYS A 18 3.05 -60.21 35.78
C CYS A 18 2.70 -58.79 36.24
N VAL A 19 3.64 -57.85 36.13
CA VAL A 19 3.35 -56.40 36.27
C VAL A 19 2.90 -55.90 34.89
N ALA A 20 1.60 -55.64 34.73
CA ALA A 20 1.06 -55.05 33.51
C ALA A 20 1.38 -53.54 33.49
N SER A 21 2.19 -53.10 32.52
CA SER A 21 2.37 -51.68 32.23
C SER A 21 1.05 -51.09 31.71
N PRO A 22 0.60 -49.92 32.19
CA PRO A 22 -0.61 -49.29 31.68
C PRO A 22 -0.43 -48.95 30.20
N ALA A 23 -1.43 -49.30 29.39
CA ALA A 23 -1.48 -48.91 27.99
C ALA A 23 -1.42 -47.37 27.89
N PRO A 24 -0.61 -46.81 26.97
CA PRO A 24 -0.55 -45.37 26.78
C PRO A 24 -1.96 -44.84 26.47
N ARG A 25 -2.39 -43.82 27.21
CA ARG A 25 -3.65 -43.13 26.92
C ARG A 25 -3.61 -42.62 25.48
N PRO A 26 -4.73 -42.72 24.72
CA PRO A 26 -4.80 -42.11 23.42
C PRO A 26 -4.54 -40.61 23.55
N THR A 27 -3.47 -40.15 22.90
CA THR A 27 -3.14 -38.73 22.77
C THR A 27 -4.25 -38.07 21.97
N ALA A 28 -4.72 -36.91 22.43
CA ALA A 28 -5.71 -36.14 21.68
C ALA A 28 -5.15 -35.83 20.28
N ALA A 29 -5.98 -36.01 19.24
CA ALA A 29 -5.62 -35.58 17.90
C ALA A 29 -5.39 -34.06 17.94
N PRO A 30 -4.30 -33.56 17.34
CA PRO A 30 -4.05 -32.12 17.26
C PRO A 30 -5.25 -31.40 16.65
N ALA A 31 -5.53 -30.20 17.14
CA ALA A 31 -6.65 -29.40 16.63
C ALA A 31 -6.44 -29.13 15.12
N PRO A 32 -7.51 -28.97 14.32
CA PRO A 32 -7.38 -28.71 12.88
C PRO A 32 -6.38 -27.58 12.54
N LEU A 33 -6.35 -26.52 13.36
CA LEU A 33 -5.40 -25.41 13.25
C LEU A 33 -3.94 -25.82 13.49
N GLU A 34 -3.67 -26.69 14.46
CA GLU A 34 -2.31 -27.17 14.75
C GLU A 34 -1.80 -28.09 13.63
N VAL A 35 -2.72 -28.84 13.01
CA VAL A 35 -2.41 -29.69 11.86
C VAL A 35 -2.07 -28.84 10.63
N GLU A 36 -2.87 -27.81 10.36
CA GLU A 36 -2.66 -26.86 9.26
C GLU A 36 -1.34 -26.10 9.42
N GLN A 37 -1.07 -25.56 10.60
CA GLN A 37 0.21 -24.91 10.93
C GLN A 37 1.41 -25.86 10.76
N ALA A 38 1.30 -27.12 11.20
CA ALA A 38 2.36 -28.11 11.02
C ALA A 38 2.57 -28.52 9.56
N PHE A 39 1.52 -28.46 8.72
CA PHE A 39 1.64 -28.69 7.28
C PHE A 39 2.27 -27.50 6.56
N GLU A 40 1.92 -26.27 6.92
CA GLU A 40 2.57 -25.05 6.42
C GLU A 40 4.06 -25.03 6.79
N GLU A 41 4.39 -25.32 8.05
CA GLU A 41 5.78 -25.35 8.53
C GLU A 41 6.60 -26.40 7.76
N ARG A 42 6.05 -27.60 7.56
CA ARG A 42 6.69 -28.65 6.74
C ARG A 42 6.77 -28.30 5.25
N ALA A 43 5.83 -27.54 4.72
CA ALA A 43 5.87 -27.07 3.33
C ALA A 43 6.95 -25.99 3.15
N ILE A 44 7.11 -25.10 4.14
CA ILE A 44 8.20 -24.13 4.22
C ILE A 44 9.56 -24.86 4.25
N GLU A 45 9.72 -25.89 5.09
CA GLU A 45 10.96 -26.68 5.20
C GLU A 45 11.39 -27.40 3.91
N LYS A 46 10.44 -27.73 3.02
CA LYS A 46 10.75 -28.36 1.72
C LYS A 46 11.31 -27.40 0.69
N ARG A 47 11.09 -26.09 0.85
CA ARG A 47 11.67 -25.05 -0.01
C ARG A 47 13.12 -24.81 0.39
N ALA A 48 13.95 -24.31 -0.53
CA ALA A 48 15.23 -23.75 -0.15
C ALA A 48 14.98 -22.61 0.87
N ALA A 49 15.61 -22.70 2.03
CA ALA A 49 15.40 -21.73 3.12
C ALA A 49 15.73 -20.29 2.68
N THR A 50 16.71 -20.11 1.79
CA THR A 50 17.09 -18.80 1.25
C THR A 50 17.74 -18.95 -0.12
N CYS A 51 17.31 -18.12 -1.07
CA CYS A 51 17.87 -18.02 -2.41
C CYS A 51 18.33 -16.58 -2.65
N THR A 52 19.58 -16.39 -3.08
CA THR A 52 20.10 -15.06 -3.43
C THR A 52 20.28 -14.96 -4.93
N PHE A 53 19.72 -13.91 -5.53
CA PHE A 53 19.83 -13.60 -6.95
C PHE A 53 20.50 -12.24 -7.12
N SER A 54 21.49 -12.17 -8.00
CA SER A 54 22.28 -10.96 -8.27
C SER A 54 22.73 -10.87 -9.73
N GLY A 55 23.26 -9.71 -10.12
CA GLY A 55 23.82 -9.48 -11.45
C GLY A 55 22.79 -9.45 -12.58
N SER A 56 23.26 -9.48 -13.83
CA SER A 56 22.44 -9.23 -15.03
C SER A 56 21.40 -10.30 -15.35
N LEU A 57 21.57 -11.52 -14.82
CA LEU A 57 20.60 -12.61 -14.97
C LEU A 57 19.74 -12.84 -13.73
N GLY A 58 20.06 -12.17 -12.61
CA GLY A 58 19.41 -12.38 -11.32
C GLY A 58 17.90 -12.22 -11.38
N TYR A 59 17.39 -11.19 -12.07
CA TYR A 59 15.95 -10.96 -12.23
C TYR A 59 15.22 -12.17 -12.87
N SER A 60 15.83 -12.76 -13.91
CA SER A 60 15.23 -13.88 -14.65
C SER A 60 15.34 -15.20 -13.90
N SER A 61 16.44 -15.40 -13.17
CA SER A 61 16.64 -16.56 -12.30
C SER A 61 15.70 -16.52 -11.10
N ALA A 62 15.48 -15.34 -10.51
CA ALA A 62 14.54 -15.14 -9.42
C ALA A 62 13.12 -15.50 -9.86
N SER A 63 12.64 -14.93 -10.98
CA SER A 63 11.29 -15.20 -11.50
C SER A 63 11.06 -16.70 -11.79
N LYS A 64 12.06 -17.41 -12.34
CA LYS A 64 11.96 -18.85 -12.61
C LYS A 64 11.99 -19.73 -11.37
N SER A 65 12.68 -19.29 -10.32
CA SER A 65 12.96 -20.10 -9.12
C SER A 65 12.14 -19.68 -7.90
N LYS A 66 11.32 -18.62 -8.01
CA LYS A 66 10.57 -18.01 -6.88
C LYS A 66 9.77 -19.03 -6.06
N ALA A 67 9.14 -20.01 -6.71
CA ALA A 67 8.34 -21.04 -6.04
C ALA A 67 9.16 -22.01 -5.17
N ALA A 68 10.47 -22.13 -5.41
CA ALA A 68 11.35 -23.04 -4.68
C ALA A 68 12.01 -22.41 -3.45
N CYS A 69 11.78 -21.12 -3.18
CA CYS A 69 12.47 -20.34 -2.17
C CYS A 69 11.47 -19.85 -1.12
N SER A 70 11.79 -20.00 0.17
CA SER A 70 11.02 -19.36 1.25
C SER A 70 11.49 -17.93 1.54
N THR A 71 12.80 -17.67 1.40
CA THR A 71 13.36 -16.32 1.38
C THR A 71 14.07 -16.06 0.06
N ILE A 72 13.77 -14.95 -0.60
CA ILE A 72 14.34 -14.50 -1.86
C ILE A 72 15.10 -13.20 -1.60
N ILE A 73 16.43 -13.22 -1.71
CA ILE A 73 17.26 -12.01 -1.62
C ILE A 73 17.57 -11.55 -3.04
N LEU A 74 17.15 -10.33 -3.36
CA LEU A 74 17.42 -9.63 -4.61
C LEU A 74 18.56 -8.63 -4.35
N ASP A 75 19.79 -9.05 -4.62
CA ASP A 75 21.00 -8.30 -4.31
C ASP A 75 21.55 -7.62 -5.58
N THR A 76 21.44 -6.29 -5.62
CA THR A 76 22.05 -5.43 -6.65
C THR A 76 21.74 -5.92 -8.07
N LEU A 77 20.49 -5.72 -8.50
CA LEU A 77 20.01 -6.18 -9.80
C LEU A 77 20.06 -5.08 -10.87
N THR A 78 20.25 -5.51 -12.12
CA THR A 78 19.96 -4.69 -13.30
C THR A 78 18.91 -5.42 -14.13
N VAL A 79 17.69 -4.90 -14.11
CA VAL A 79 16.56 -5.45 -14.89
C VAL A 79 16.65 -4.92 -16.33
N PRO A 80 16.69 -5.80 -17.34
CA PRO A 80 16.78 -5.40 -18.74
C PRO A 80 15.58 -4.57 -19.21
N ALA A 81 15.80 -3.84 -20.31
CA ALA A 81 14.80 -2.99 -20.93
C ALA A 81 13.51 -3.75 -21.26
N GLY A 82 12.36 -3.20 -20.87
CA GLY A 82 11.05 -3.76 -21.20
C GLY A 82 10.74 -5.08 -20.46
N LYS A 83 11.35 -5.31 -19.30
CA LYS A 83 11.11 -6.50 -18.47
C LYS A 83 10.64 -6.12 -17.08
N THR A 84 9.69 -6.92 -16.58
CA THR A 84 9.25 -6.89 -15.19
C THR A 84 10.15 -7.78 -14.36
N LEU A 85 10.56 -7.30 -13.19
CA LEU A 85 11.05 -8.16 -12.11
C LEU A 85 9.82 -8.80 -11.44
N ASP A 86 9.50 -10.01 -11.87
CA ASP A 86 8.23 -10.66 -11.59
C ASP A 86 8.31 -11.61 -10.37
N MET A 87 7.72 -11.15 -9.26
CA MET A 87 7.48 -11.88 -8.02
C MET A 87 5.98 -12.12 -7.78
N THR A 88 5.18 -12.29 -8.84
CA THR A 88 3.77 -12.72 -8.71
C THR A 88 3.68 -14.20 -8.34
N ASP A 89 2.53 -14.66 -7.87
CA ASP A 89 2.22 -16.06 -7.55
C ASP A 89 3.26 -16.68 -6.60
N LEU A 90 3.71 -15.90 -5.61
CA LEU A 90 4.60 -16.44 -4.60
C LEU A 90 3.84 -17.46 -3.75
N PRO A 91 4.46 -18.61 -3.42
CA PRO A 91 3.84 -19.51 -2.47
C PRO A 91 3.82 -18.84 -1.09
N ASP A 92 2.80 -19.17 -0.30
CA ASP A 92 2.52 -18.49 0.97
C ASP A 92 3.73 -18.38 1.88
N ASN A 93 3.74 -17.32 2.71
CA ASN A 93 4.80 -17.06 3.69
C ASN A 93 6.17 -16.73 3.06
N THR A 94 6.24 -16.41 1.77
CA THR A 94 7.51 -16.04 1.11
C THR A 94 7.97 -14.65 1.55
N VAL A 95 9.26 -14.52 1.85
CA VAL A 95 9.93 -13.25 2.14
C VAL A 95 10.81 -12.83 0.95
N VAL A 96 10.59 -11.64 0.40
CA VAL A 96 11.42 -11.00 -0.62
C VAL A 96 12.22 -9.87 0.02
N ILE A 97 13.54 -9.88 -0.09
CA ILE A 97 14.45 -8.91 0.51
C ILE A 97 15.23 -8.21 -0.60
N PHE A 98 15.08 -6.89 -0.72
CA PHE A 98 15.93 -6.06 -1.56
C PHE A 98 17.19 -5.66 -0.80
N LYS A 99 18.34 -5.80 -1.47
CA LYS A 99 19.64 -5.38 -0.96
C LYS A 99 20.42 -4.62 -2.04
N GLY A 100 21.02 -3.50 -1.65
CA GLY A 100 21.71 -2.62 -2.59
C GLY A 100 20.74 -1.95 -3.58
N GLU A 101 21.27 -1.53 -4.72
CA GLU A 101 20.48 -0.84 -5.75
C GLU A 101 19.99 -1.82 -6.84
N THR A 102 18.68 -1.88 -7.03
CA THR A 102 18.04 -2.47 -8.20
C THR A 102 17.73 -1.38 -9.22
N SER A 103 18.22 -1.52 -10.45
CA SER A 103 18.04 -0.55 -11.53
C SER A 103 17.27 -1.15 -12.70
N PHE A 104 16.56 -0.30 -13.45
CA PHE A 104 15.77 -0.71 -14.62
C PHE A 104 16.25 0.01 -15.89
N ALA A 105 16.60 -0.77 -16.92
CA ALA A 105 17.03 -0.20 -18.19
C ALA A 105 15.86 0.41 -18.97
N TYR A 106 16.15 1.48 -19.73
CA TYR A 106 15.14 2.24 -20.47
C TYR A 106 14.44 1.40 -21.56
N SER A 107 13.13 1.50 -21.63
CA SER A 107 12.29 1.04 -22.74
C SER A 107 11.01 1.86 -22.76
N ALA A 108 10.45 2.22 -23.92
CA ALA A 108 9.13 2.85 -23.97
C ALA A 108 8.04 1.76 -23.90
N TRP A 109 7.47 1.55 -22.71
CA TRP A 109 6.45 0.52 -22.43
C TRP A 109 5.66 0.88 -21.17
N ALA A 110 4.52 0.22 -20.96
CA ALA A 110 3.59 0.55 -19.88
C ALA A 110 3.96 -0.04 -18.50
N GLY A 111 4.96 -0.93 -18.43
CA GLY A 111 5.33 -1.61 -17.19
C GLY A 111 4.40 -2.78 -16.83
N PRO A 112 4.41 -3.22 -15.56
CA PRO A 112 5.14 -2.64 -14.42
C PRO A 112 6.63 -2.99 -14.39
N LEU A 113 7.45 -2.19 -13.70
CA LEU A 113 8.86 -2.50 -13.44
C LEU A 113 9.01 -3.67 -12.46
N PHE A 114 8.24 -3.69 -11.37
CA PHE A 114 8.19 -4.75 -10.36
C PHE A 114 6.75 -5.17 -10.11
N ALA A 115 6.52 -6.48 -9.94
CA ALA A 115 5.20 -7.02 -9.63
C ALA A 115 5.29 -8.09 -8.54
N VAL A 116 4.34 -8.10 -7.61
CA VAL A 116 4.25 -9.08 -6.53
C VAL A 116 2.79 -9.40 -6.19
N SER A 117 2.52 -10.67 -5.86
CA SER A 117 1.23 -11.19 -5.38
C SER A 117 1.41 -12.45 -4.54
N GLY A 118 0.41 -12.79 -3.72
CA GLY A 118 0.40 -13.98 -2.86
C GLY A 118 -0.18 -13.72 -1.47
N THR A 119 -0.13 -14.74 -0.61
CA THR A 119 -0.65 -14.69 0.77
C THR A 119 0.47 -14.70 1.79
N ASN A 120 0.35 -13.88 2.83
CA ASN A 120 1.36 -13.70 3.87
C ASN A 120 2.76 -13.42 3.30
N ILE A 121 2.82 -12.53 2.30
CA ILE A 121 4.06 -12.16 1.64
C ILE A 121 4.68 -10.98 2.38
N LYS A 122 6.00 -11.06 2.60
CA LYS A 122 6.78 -9.92 3.09
C LYS A 122 7.73 -9.44 2.00
N VAL A 123 7.65 -8.17 1.61
CA VAL A 123 8.65 -7.51 0.77
C VAL A 123 9.36 -6.45 1.61
N ALA A 124 10.67 -6.58 1.80
CA ALA A 124 11.41 -5.69 2.67
C ALA A 124 12.73 -5.21 2.05
N GLY A 125 13.17 -4.00 2.38
CA GLY A 125 14.56 -3.59 2.21
C GLY A 125 15.41 -3.86 3.45
N THR A 126 16.70 -4.05 3.26
CA THR A 126 17.70 -4.18 4.34
C THR A 126 18.04 -2.87 5.05
N GLY A 127 17.43 -1.75 4.65
CA GLY A 127 17.70 -0.40 5.17
C GLY A 127 17.82 0.64 4.05
N SER A 128 18.40 1.80 4.38
CA SER A 128 18.47 2.97 3.47
C SER A 128 19.24 2.74 2.16
N THR A 129 20.01 1.67 2.05
CA THR A 129 20.74 1.27 0.83
C THR A 129 19.94 0.37 -0.10
N SER A 130 18.69 0.02 0.26
CA SER A 130 17.80 -0.83 -0.54
C SER A 130 16.97 0.04 -1.47
N ILE A 131 17.57 0.39 -2.60
CA ILE A 131 17.04 1.37 -3.56
C ILE A 131 16.51 0.64 -4.78
N LEU A 132 15.29 0.97 -5.20
CA LEU A 132 14.76 0.61 -6.50
C LEU A 132 14.75 1.89 -7.35
N ASN A 133 15.70 1.98 -8.28
CA ASN A 133 15.92 3.16 -9.11
C ASN A 133 15.25 2.98 -10.49
N GLY A 134 14.14 3.68 -10.70
CA GLY A 134 13.30 3.58 -11.89
C GLY A 134 13.86 4.24 -13.15
N ASN A 135 14.98 4.95 -13.04
CA ASN A 135 15.59 5.69 -14.15
C ASN A 135 14.62 6.71 -14.80
N GLY A 136 13.80 7.38 -13.97
CA GLY A 136 12.73 8.28 -14.41
C GLY A 136 13.18 9.43 -15.28
N ALA A 137 14.40 9.96 -15.09
CA ALA A 137 14.96 11.03 -15.91
C ALA A 137 15.07 10.68 -17.41
N SER A 138 15.12 9.39 -17.76
CA SER A 138 15.09 8.95 -19.16
C SER A 138 13.69 9.03 -19.80
N TYR A 139 12.65 9.23 -18.99
CA TYR A 139 11.25 9.25 -19.41
C TYR A 139 10.60 10.62 -19.27
N TRP A 140 11.00 11.42 -18.27
CA TRP A 140 10.32 12.67 -17.95
C TRP A 140 10.42 13.69 -19.08
N ASP A 141 9.26 14.02 -19.65
CA ASP A 141 9.07 14.88 -20.81
C ASP A 141 8.05 16.00 -20.54
N GLY A 142 7.59 16.14 -19.29
CA GLY A 142 6.55 17.11 -18.90
C GLY A 142 5.12 16.66 -19.16
N GLU A 143 4.90 15.49 -19.76
CA GLU A 143 3.57 15.00 -20.18
C GLU A 143 3.04 13.85 -19.32
N GLY A 144 3.90 13.22 -18.51
CA GLY A 144 3.50 12.18 -17.55
C GLY A 144 2.79 11.00 -18.21
N GLY A 145 1.66 10.58 -17.66
CA GLY A 145 0.80 9.54 -18.24
C GLY A 145 -0.17 10.05 -19.31
N SER A 146 -0.29 11.36 -19.50
CA SER A 146 -1.27 12.00 -20.39
C SER A 146 -0.76 12.20 -21.82
N GLY A 147 0.52 11.94 -22.08
CA GLY A 147 1.13 12.12 -23.40
C GLY A 147 2.62 11.76 -23.44
N GLY A 148 3.27 12.13 -24.55
CA GLY A 148 4.71 11.96 -24.73
C GLY A 148 5.14 10.49 -24.90
N VAL A 149 6.30 10.13 -24.35
CA VAL A 149 6.79 8.74 -24.38
C VAL A 149 5.99 7.86 -23.43
N THR A 150 5.70 6.61 -23.81
CA THR A 150 5.09 5.63 -22.90
C THR A 150 6.05 5.34 -21.73
N LYS A 151 5.57 5.52 -20.50
CA LYS A 151 6.35 5.40 -19.26
C LYS A 151 5.85 4.20 -18.47
N PRO A 152 6.75 3.33 -17.95
CA PRO A 152 6.32 2.17 -17.21
C PRO A 152 5.87 2.55 -15.80
N LYS A 153 4.72 2.02 -15.36
CA LYS A 153 4.34 2.02 -13.93
C LYS A 153 5.39 1.29 -13.12
N PHE A 154 5.57 1.67 -11.85
CA PHE A 154 6.67 1.13 -11.06
C PHE A 154 6.34 -0.21 -10.41
N PHE A 155 5.49 -0.20 -9.38
CA PHE A 155 5.32 -1.28 -8.42
C PHE A 155 3.86 -1.75 -8.44
N GLN A 156 3.64 -2.95 -8.97
CA GLN A 156 2.35 -3.62 -8.93
C GLN A 156 2.26 -4.46 -7.63
N ALA A 157 1.49 -3.97 -6.67
CA ALA A 157 1.13 -4.66 -5.43
C ALA A 157 -0.33 -5.14 -5.55
N HIS A 158 -0.54 -6.19 -6.33
CA HIS A 158 -1.87 -6.70 -6.64
C HIS A 158 -2.09 -8.07 -6.00
N ASP A 159 -3.34 -8.40 -5.67
CA ASP A 159 -3.74 -9.73 -5.17
C ASP A 159 -2.86 -10.21 -4.00
N LEU A 160 -2.56 -9.29 -3.08
CA LEU A 160 -1.86 -9.54 -1.83
C LEU A 160 -2.87 -9.73 -0.71
N THR A 161 -2.71 -10.81 0.06
CA THR A 161 -3.51 -11.08 1.26
C THR A 161 -2.60 -11.18 2.48
N ASP A 162 -2.97 -10.54 3.60
CA ASP A 162 -2.26 -10.60 4.88
C ASP A 162 -0.75 -10.29 4.77
N SER A 163 -0.40 -9.28 3.98
CA SER A 163 0.98 -9.06 3.52
C SER A 163 1.59 -7.76 4.04
N LEU A 164 2.92 -7.66 3.98
CA LEU A 164 3.70 -6.51 4.44
C LEU A 164 4.72 -6.08 3.39
N ILE A 165 4.76 -4.77 3.08
CA ILE A 165 5.80 -4.14 2.29
C ILE A 165 6.49 -3.09 3.16
N GLU A 166 7.79 -3.20 3.43
CA GLU A 166 8.45 -2.28 4.35
C GLU A 166 9.87 -1.87 3.97
N THR A 167 10.28 -0.69 4.45
CA THR A 167 11.68 -0.22 4.41
C THR A 167 12.25 -0.21 2.98
N LEU A 168 11.52 0.36 2.03
CA LEU A 168 11.95 0.49 0.63
C LEU A 168 12.15 1.96 0.25
N THR A 169 13.20 2.23 -0.53
CA THR A 169 13.37 3.51 -1.21
C THR A 169 13.11 3.33 -2.70
N ILE A 170 12.06 3.96 -3.20
CA ILE A 170 11.80 4.13 -4.63
C ILE A 170 12.43 5.44 -5.08
N LEU A 171 13.37 5.36 -6.02
CA LEU A 171 14.10 6.51 -6.52
C LEU A 171 13.76 6.76 -7.99
N ASN A 172 13.45 8.00 -8.33
CA ASN A 172 13.20 8.48 -9.69
C ASN A 172 12.23 7.58 -10.48
N PRO A 173 10.97 7.42 -10.04
CA PRO A 173 9.99 6.65 -10.79
C PRO A 173 9.66 7.33 -12.14
N PRO A 174 9.45 6.56 -13.22
CA PRO A 174 9.05 7.13 -14.52
C PRO A 174 7.69 7.85 -14.49
N VAL A 175 6.74 7.30 -13.74
CA VAL A 175 5.35 7.76 -13.57
C VAL A 175 4.83 7.25 -12.21
N GLN A 176 3.60 6.77 -12.06
CA GLN A 176 3.04 6.28 -10.80
C GLN A 176 3.85 5.12 -10.17
N VAL A 177 3.90 5.11 -8.85
CA VAL A 177 4.72 4.19 -8.06
C VAL A 177 3.96 2.94 -7.64
N PHE A 178 3.25 2.97 -6.51
CA PHE A 178 2.54 1.80 -6.00
C PHE A 178 1.12 1.77 -6.56
N SER A 179 0.85 0.81 -7.43
CA SER A 179 -0.50 0.42 -7.78
C SER A 179 -0.94 -0.70 -6.83
N ILE A 180 -1.86 -0.36 -5.92
CA ILE A 180 -2.43 -1.26 -4.90
C ILE A 180 -3.84 -1.63 -5.34
N ASN A 181 -4.06 -2.91 -5.68
CA ASN A 181 -5.33 -3.34 -6.25
C ASN A 181 -5.69 -4.78 -5.88
N GLY A 182 -6.96 -5.05 -5.57
CA GLY A 182 -7.40 -6.40 -5.22
C GLY A 182 -6.75 -6.95 -3.95
N VAL A 183 -6.26 -6.09 -3.06
CA VAL A 183 -5.56 -6.52 -1.85
C VAL A 183 -6.52 -6.63 -0.67
N SER A 184 -6.21 -7.52 0.27
CA SER A 184 -6.90 -7.68 1.54
C SER A 184 -5.89 -7.73 2.67
N ASN A 185 -5.99 -6.81 3.63
CA ASN A 185 -5.04 -6.73 4.76
C ASN A 185 -3.57 -6.58 4.31
N LEU A 186 -3.26 -5.42 3.71
CA LEU A 186 -1.91 -5.06 3.29
C LEU A 186 -1.37 -3.89 4.14
N GLU A 187 -0.20 -4.08 4.73
CA GLU A 187 0.55 -3.01 5.39
C GLU A 187 1.73 -2.54 4.52
N LEU A 188 1.89 -1.23 4.37
CA LEU A 188 3.06 -0.58 3.80
C LEU A 188 3.70 0.35 4.85
N ALA A 189 4.91 0.05 5.28
CA ALA A 189 5.58 0.78 6.36
C ALA A 189 6.96 1.31 5.97
N TYR A 190 7.30 2.53 6.40
CA TYR A 190 8.65 3.11 6.19
C TYR A 190 9.07 3.17 4.71
N ILE A 191 8.12 3.50 3.84
CA ILE A 191 8.36 3.64 2.40
C ILE A 191 8.84 5.06 2.10
N THR A 192 9.94 5.18 1.36
CA THR A 192 10.40 6.46 0.80
C THR A 192 10.17 6.46 -0.71
N VAL A 193 9.45 7.45 -1.21
CA VAL A 193 9.37 7.76 -2.65
C VAL A 193 10.10 9.07 -2.88
N ASP A 194 11.23 9.02 -3.56
CA ASP A 194 12.01 10.20 -3.95
C ASP A 194 12.01 10.37 -5.46
N ALA A 195 11.10 11.22 -5.94
CA ALA A 195 11.04 11.70 -7.31
C ALA A 195 11.46 13.18 -7.41
N SER A 196 12.16 13.74 -6.41
CA SER A 196 12.49 15.18 -6.36
C SER A 196 13.32 15.66 -7.55
N ALA A 197 14.14 14.78 -8.15
CA ALA A 197 14.86 15.10 -9.39
C ALA A 197 13.91 15.38 -10.58
N GLY A 198 12.65 14.96 -10.48
CA GLY A 198 11.60 15.17 -11.44
C GLY A 198 10.84 16.50 -11.27
N ASP A 199 11.16 17.35 -10.30
CA ASP A 199 10.36 18.56 -10.02
C ASP A 199 10.13 19.48 -11.26
N SER A 200 11.02 19.44 -12.25
CA SER A 200 10.90 20.21 -13.49
C SER A 200 10.09 19.54 -14.61
N LEU A 201 10.16 18.21 -14.75
CA LEU A 201 9.66 17.47 -15.91
C LEU A 201 8.84 16.21 -15.57
N GLY A 202 8.99 15.70 -14.35
CA GLY A 202 8.20 14.60 -13.81
C GLY A 202 6.74 15.01 -13.65
N LYS A 203 5.84 14.11 -14.03
CA LYS A 203 4.39 14.28 -13.98
C LYS A 203 3.73 12.93 -13.74
N ASN A 204 2.60 12.93 -13.04
CA ASN A 204 1.88 11.73 -12.64
C ASN A 204 2.78 10.72 -11.91
N THR A 205 3.62 11.22 -11.00
CA THR A 205 4.51 10.42 -10.15
C THR A 205 3.84 10.08 -8.82
N ASP A 206 2.55 9.71 -8.88
CA ASP A 206 1.71 9.35 -7.73
C ASP A 206 2.40 8.29 -6.88
N ALA A 207 2.42 8.47 -5.55
CA ALA A 207 3.12 7.52 -4.68
C ALA A 207 2.27 6.28 -4.39
N PHE A 208 1.02 6.44 -3.96
CA PHE A 208 0.13 5.32 -3.62
C PHE A 208 -1.23 5.47 -4.31
N ASP A 209 -1.46 4.69 -5.37
CA ASP A 209 -2.74 4.57 -6.05
C ASP A 209 -3.48 3.33 -5.55
N ILE A 210 -4.62 3.53 -4.89
CA ILE A 210 -5.41 2.45 -4.29
C ILE A 210 -6.73 2.30 -5.05
N GLY A 211 -7.08 1.06 -5.38
CA GLY A 211 -8.36 0.70 -5.98
C GLY A 211 -8.80 -0.69 -5.53
N ALA A 212 -10.12 -0.94 -5.50
CA ALA A 212 -10.69 -2.28 -5.27
C ALA A 212 -10.00 -3.11 -4.16
N SER A 213 -9.70 -2.48 -3.03
CA SER A 213 -8.93 -3.08 -1.93
C SER A 213 -9.67 -2.95 -0.61
N ASP A 214 -9.39 -3.85 0.33
CA ASP A 214 -9.92 -3.81 1.69
C ASP A 214 -8.80 -3.93 2.72
N THR A 215 -8.87 -3.12 3.78
CA THR A 215 -7.91 -3.15 4.88
C THR A 215 -6.48 -2.87 4.41
N VAL A 216 -6.19 -1.61 4.08
CA VAL A 216 -4.84 -1.17 3.69
C VAL A 216 -4.33 -0.18 4.72
N THR A 217 -3.15 -0.43 5.29
CA THR A 217 -2.48 0.52 6.19
C THR A 217 -1.19 1.00 5.56
N ILE A 218 -1.03 2.31 5.43
CA ILE A 218 0.22 2.95 5.01
C ILE A 218 0.71 3.81 6.18
N GLU A 219 1.92 3.55 6.67
CA GLU A 219 2.48 4.31 7.78
C GLU A 219 3.95 4.70 7.62
N TYR A 220 4.28 5.88 8.16
CA TYR A 220 5.63 6.45 8.10
C TYR A 220 6.19 6.61 6.67
N ALA A 221 5.29 6.87 5.70
CA ALA A 221 5.69 7.15 4.33
C ALA A 221 6.34 8.54 4.21
N THR A 222 7.42 8.64 3.44
CA THR A 222 8.06 9.91 3.07
C THR A 222 8.03 10.05 1.55
N VAL A 223 7.35 11.07 1.03
CA VAL A 223 7.08 11.23 -0.40
C VAL A 223 7.56 12.61 -0.86
N TYR A 224 8.39 12.61 -1.91
CA TYR A 224 8.74 13.77 -2.72
C TYR A 224 8.35 13.47 -4.16
N ASN A 225 7.29 14.11 -4.67
CA ASN A 225 6.78 13.81 -6.01
C ASN A 225 6.08 15.00 -6.67
N GLN A 226 5.44 14.76 -7.82
CA GLN A 226 4.79 15.78 -8.66
C GLN A 226 3.30 15.49 -8.90
N ASP A 227 2.71 14.53 -8.19
CA ASP A 227 1.28 14.22 -8.23
C ASP A 227 0.79 13.74 -6.85
N ASP A 228 -0.30 12.99 -6.76
CA ASP A 228 -0.88 12.59 -5.47
C ASP A 228 0.12 11.87 -4.57
N CYS A 229 0.14 12.26 -3.29
CA CYS A 229 0.85 11.46 -2.28
C CYS A 229 0.08 10.15 -2.07
N VAL A 230 -1.24 10.24 -2.00
CA VAL A 230 -2.15 9.09 -1.98
C VAL A 230 -3.36 9.44 -2.83
N ALA A 231 -3.80 8.51 -3.69
CA ALA A 231 -5.04 8.60 -4.45
C ALA A 231 -5.88 7.34 -4.22
N ILE A 232 -6.99 7.49 -3.49
CA ILE A 232 -7.92 6.38 -3.20
C ILE A 232 -9.08 6.42 -4.20
N ASN A 233 -8.95 5.66 -5.29
CA ASN A 233 -9.96 5.59 -6.35
C ASN A 233 -11.17 4.74 -5.92
N SER A 234 -10.92 3.67 -5.17
CA SER A 234 -11.94 2.84 -4.50
C SER A 234 -11.29 1.95 -3.43
N GLY A 235 -12.09 1.51 -2.47
CA GLY A 235 -11.67 0.57 -1.42
C GLY A 235 -12.35 0.82 -0.09
N THR A 236 -12.15 -0.10 0.85
CA THR A 236 -12.71 -0.05 2.20
C THR A 236 -11.62 -0.19 3.26
N ASN A 237 -11.79 0.42 4.43
CA ASN A 237 -10.89 0.30 5.58
C ASN A 237 -9.43 0.70 5.25
N ILE A 238 -9.22 1.92 4.76
CA ILE A 238 -7.89 2.41 4.34
C ILE A 238 -7.36 3.43 5.34
N VAL A 239 -6.15 3.21 5.84
CA VAL A 239 -5.49 4.10 6.80
C VAL A 239 -4.19 4.61 6.21
N PHE A 240 -4.00 5.92 6.21
CA PHE A 240 -2.71 6.56 5.96
C PHE A 240 -2.32 7.40 7.19
N LYS A 241 -1.21 7.09 7.83
CA LYS A 241 -0.81 7.75 9.09
C LYS A 241 0.67 8.05 9.18
N ASN A 242 1.03 9.08 9.95
CA ASN A 242 2.43 9.47 10.19
C ASN A 242 3.20 9.77 8.89
N GLY A 243 2.52 10.28 7.86
CA GLY A 243 3.11 10.52 6.55
C GLY A 243 3.69 11.92 6.39
N TYR A 244 4.70 12.02 5.53
CA TYR A 244 5.26 13.28 5.05
C TYR A 244 5.16 13.34 3.52
N CYS A 245 4.40 14.30 3.01
CA CYS A 245 4.15 14.49 1.58
C CYS A 245 4.69 15.86 1.14
N SER A 246 5.55 15.89 0.13
CA SER A 246 6.15 17.12 -0.38
C SER A 246 6.15 17.18 -1.91
N GLY A 247 5.87 18.36 -2.47
CA GLY A 247 5.97 18.64 -3.92
C GLY A 247 4.71 18.31 -4.72
N GLY A 248 3.98 17.26 -4.31
CA GLY A 248 2.88 16.68 -5.09
C GLY A 248 1.52 17.37 -4.97
N HIS A 249 0.44 16.59 -5.08
CA HIS A 249 -0.96 17.04 -5.12
C HIS A 249 -1.78 16.69 -3.86
N GLY A 250 -1.10 16.30 -2.77
CA GLY A 250 -1.72 16.14 -1.45
C GLY A 250 -2.30 14.75 -1.17
N LEU A 251 -3.24 14.71 -0.22
CA LEU A 251 -3.90 13.50 0.26
C LEU A 251 -5.30 13.39 -0.34
N SER A 252 -5.44 12.58 -1.38
CA SER A 252 -6.63 12.55 -2.23
C SER A 252 -7.50 11.32 -2.00
N ILE A 253 -8.81 11.56 -1.80
CA ILE A 253 -9.84 10.63 -2.23
C ILE A 253 -10.14 10.89 -3.71
N GLY A 254 -10.12 9.82 -4.50
CA GLY A 254 -10.52 9.81 -5.89
C GLY A 254 -9.39 10.04 -6.92
N SER A 255 -9.74 10.17 -8.19
CA SER A 255 -11.12 10.42 -8.65
C SER A 255 -12.03 9.20 -8.46
N VAL A 256 -13.24 9.41 -7.91
CA VAL A 256 -14.25 8.35 -7.71
C VAL A 256 -15.34 8.49 -8.78
N GLY A 257 -15.69 7.38 -9.43
CA GLY A 257 -16.54 7.34 -10.62
C GLY A 257 -15.78 6.73 -11.82
N GLY A 258 -16.50 6.28 -12.84
CA GLY A 258 -15.95 5.96 -14.15
C GLY A 258 -15.14 4.66 -14.20
N ARG A 259 -15.21 3.85 -13.14
CA ARG A 259 -14.49 2.59 -12.99
C ARG A 259 -15.45 1.45 -12.61
N ASP A 260 -14.94 0.22 -12.64
CA ASP A 260 -15.71 -0.96 -12.23
C ASP A 260 -16.09 -0.94 -10.74
N ASN A 261 -15.27 -0.27 -9.90
CA ASN A 261 -15.55 -0.03 -8.49
C ASN A 261 -15.38 1.45 -8.16
N ASN A 262 -16.48 2.09 -7.72
CA ASN A 262 -16.58 3.51 -7.38
C ASN A 262 -17.01 3.71 -5.91
N VAL A 263 -16.67 2.77 -5.02
CA VAL A 263 -16.99 2.83 -3.60
C VAL A 263 -15.73 3.13 -2.80
N VAL A 264 -15.80 4.17 -1.97
CA VAL A 264 -14.83 4.51 -0.92
C VAL A 264 -15.57 4.53 0.41
N ASN A 265 -15.13 3.71 1.36
CA ASN A 265 -15.78 3.58 2.67
C ASN A 265 -14.75 3.34 3.78
N GLY A 266 -14.82 4.06 4.90
CA GLY A 266 -13.93 3.83 6.03
C GLY A 266 -12.48 4.17 5.71
N VAL A 267 -12.20 5.44 5.43
CA VAL A 267 -10.84 5.93 5.15
C VAL A 267 -10.41 6.91 6.23
N SER A 268 -9.17 6.80 6.71
CA SER A 268 -8.58 7.77 7.63
C SER A 268 -7.20 8.21 7.19
N PHE A 269 -7.01 9.53 7.07
CA PHE A 269 -5.71 10.18 7.02
C PHE A 269 -5.43 10.82 8.38
N THR A 270 -4.36 10.42 9.05
CA THR A 270 -4.07 10.89 10.43
C THR A 270 -2.62 11.32 10.65
N THR A 271 -2.38 12.34 11.48
CA THR A 271 -1.04 12.73 11.96
C THR A 271 -0.04 12.84 10.81
N SER A 272 -0.33 13.69 9.83
CA SER A 272 0.46 13.76 8.58
C SER A 272 0.75 15.18 8.16
N THR A 273 1.87 15.38 7.47
CA THR A 273 2.28 16.69 6.95
C THR A 273 2.20 16.71 5.43
N VAL A 274 1.57 17.74 4.87
CA VAL A 274 1.57 18.05 3.44
C VAL A 274 2.23 19.41 3.23
N THR A 275 3.28 19.45 2.43
CA THR A 275 4.06 20.67 2.22
C THR A 275 4.48 20.90 0.78
N LYS A 276 4.64 22.15 0.35
CA LYS A 276 5.11 22.50 -1.00
C LYS A 276 4.28 21.80 -2.10
N SER A 277 3.00 21.58 -1.83
CA SER A 277 2.11 20.81 -2.70
C SER A 277 1.13 21.72 -3.41
N VAL A 278 0.51 21.22 -4.48
CA VAL A 278 -0.60 21.89 -5.16
C VAL A 278 -1.81 21.97 -4.24
N ASN A 279 -2.16 20.84 -3.63
CA ASN A 279 -3.30 20.72 -2.73
C ASN A 279 -2.86 20.15 -1.37
N GLY A 280 -3.59 20.48 -0.32
CA GLY A 280 -3.45 19.84 1.00
C GLY A 280 -4.32 18.59 1.09
N ILE A 281 -5.59 18.80 1.47
CA ILE A 281 -6.64 17.77 1.51
C ILE A 281 -7.47 17.85 0.23
N ARG A 282 -7.76 16.70 -0.39
CA ARG A 282 -8.49 16.67 -1.66
C ARG A 282 -9.50 15.52 -1.74
N ILE A 283 -10.71 15.79 -2.23
CA ILE A 283 -11.73 14.79 -2.57
C ILE A 283 -12.26 15.13 -3.96
N LYS A 284 -12.15 14.18 -4.89
CA LYS A 284 -12.52 14.34 -6.31
C LYS A 284 -13.56 13.29 -6.69
N ALA A 285 -14.78 13.72 -7.00
CA ALA A 285 -15.81 12.87 -7.59
C ALA A 285 -16.07 13.31 -9.05
N ILE A 286 -16.09 12.34 -9.96
CA ILE A 286 -16.23 12.58 -11.40
C ILE A 286 -17.63 13.13 -11.72
N GLU A 287 -17.68 14.21 -12.49
CA GLU A 287 -18.94 14.81 -12.94
C GLU A 287 -19.78 13.81 -13.75
N GLY A 288 -21.05 13.66 -13.38
CA GLY A 288 -22.01 12.84 -14.13
C GLY A 288 -21.94 11.34 -13.83
N ASP A 289 -21.00 10.92 -13.00
CA ASP A 289 -20.79 9.51 -12.68
C ASP A 289 -21.53 9.06 -11.41
N THR A 290 -21.41 7.77 -11.08
CA THR A 290 -22.07 7.14 -9.93
C THR A 290 -21.08 6.40 -9.04
N GLY A 291 -21.32 6.43 -7.74
CA GLY A 291 -20.43 5.83 -6.75
C GLY A 291 -20.82 6.21 -5.34
N THR A 292 -19.92 6.07 -4.39
CA THR A 292 -20.13 6.52 -3.01
C THR A 292 -18.80 6.84 -2.35
N ILE A 293 -18.75 7.95 -1.62
CA ILE A 293 -17.68 8.30 -0.69
C ILE A 293 -18.34 8.44 0.68
N THR A 294 -18.00 7.59 1.62
CA THR A 294 -18.59 7.59 2.96
C THR A 294 -17.56 7.23 4.02
N ASP A 295 -17.80 7.66 5.27
CA ASP A 295 -16.94 7.40 6.42
C ASP A 295 -15.45 7.74 6.13
N VAL A 296 -15.20 9.00 5.80
CA VAL A 296 -13.85 9.51 5.52
C VAL A 296 -13.44 10.47 6.62
N THR A 297 -12.23 10.28 7.18
CA THR A 297 -11.68 11.14 8.23
C THR A 297 -10.33 11.71 7.82
N TYR A 298 -10.18 13.03 7.96
CA TYR A 298 -8.90 13.72 8.02
C TYR A 298 -8.72 14.27 9.44
N ASP A 299 -7.69 13.83 10.16
CA ASP A 299 -7.41 14.21 11.54
C ASP A 299 -5.93 14.54 11.71
N ASP A 300 -5.61 15.62 12.43
CA ASP A 300 -4.23 16.00 12.75
C ASP A 300 -3.34 16.14 11.50
N ILE A 301 -3.81 16.93 10.54
CA ILE A 301 -3.09 17.20 9.29
C ILE A 301 -2.46 18.59 9.36
N THR A 302 -1.15 18.65 9.15
CA THR A 302 -0.39 19.91 9.07
C THR A 302 -0.13 20.27 7.62
N LEU A 303 -0.56 21.47 7.22
CA LEU A 303 -0.39 22.03 5.88
C LEU A 303 0.64 23.16 5.90
N SER A 304 1.48 23.24 4.87
CA SER A 304 2.39 24.37 4.68
C SER A 304 2.77 24.57 3.21
N SER A 305 2.97 25.82 2.78
CA SER A 305 3.40 26.13 1.41
C SER A 305 2.53 25.48 0.31
N ILE A 306 1.21 25.50 0.49
CA ILE A 306 0.24 24.97 -0.46
C ILE A 306 -0.01 25.99 -1.57
N SER A 307 0.13 25.60 -2.84
CA SER A 307 0.14 26.55 -3.95
C SER A 307 -1.23 26.86 -4.56
N LYS A 308 -2.17 25.91 -4.56
CA LYS A 308 -3.53 26.11 -5.11
C LYS A 308 -4.64 26.00 -4.07
N TYR A 309 -4.88 24.82 -3.48
CA TYR A 309 -6.05 24.62 -2.63
C TYR A 309 -5.65 24.00 -1.28
N GLY A 310 -5.90 24.70 -0.17
CA GLY A 310 -5.67 24.14 1.16
C GLY A 310 -6.52 22.89 1.40
N ILE A 311 -7.84 23.04 1.21
CA ILE A 311 -8.80 21.94 1.17
C ILE A 311 -9.64 22.08 -0.11
N LEU A 312 -9.73 21.02 -0.90
CA LEU A 312 -10.58 20.93 -2.10
C LEU A 312 -11.52 19.73 -2.01
N ILE A 313 -12.82 19.96 -2.05
CA ILE A 313 -13.83 18.91 -2.13
C ILE A 313 -14.76 19.22 -3.29
N GLU A 314 -14.73 18.39 -4.33
CA GLU A 314 -15.45 18.67 -5.58
C GLU A 314 -16.19 17.44 -6.13
N GLN A 315 -17.37 17.70 -6.71
CA GLN A 315 -18.16 16.73 -7.48
C GLN A 315 -18.35 17.15 -8.95
N ASN A 316 -17.50 18.07 -9.42
CA ASN A 316 -17.40 18.50 -10.81
C ASN A 316 -16.00 18.18 -11.40
N TYR A 317 -15.35 17.12 -10.93
CA TYR A 317 -14.03 16.74 -11.44
C TYR A 317 -14.17 16.15 -12.87
N ASP A 318 -13.40 16.67 -13.82
CA ASP A 318 -13.36 16.18 -15.21
C ASP A 318 -11.91 16.21 -15.75
N GLY A 319 -11.06 15.31 -15.24
CA GLY A 319 -9.65 15.22 -15.64
C GLY A 319 -8.74 16.32 -15.06
N GLY A 320 -9.30 17.32 -14.37
CA GLY A 320 -8.57 18.34 -13.63
C GLY A 320 -9.42 19.03 -12.55
N ASP A 321 -8.74 19.67 -11.59
CA ASP A 321 -9.37 20.30 -10.42
C ASP A 321 -10.29 21.45 -10.86
N LEU A 322 -11.59 21.33 -10.59
CA LEU A 322 -12.66 22.27 -10.97
C LEU A 322 -12.84 22.48 -12.48
N ASP A 323 -12.35 21.57 -13.33
CA ASP A 323 -12.44 21.70 -14.79
C ASP A 323 -13.83 21.36 -15.36
N GLY A 324 -14.63 20.58 -14.64
CA GLY A 324 -15.99 20.25 -15.04
C GLY A 324 -16.98 21.39 -14.85
N GLY A 325 -18.19 21.19 -15.35
CA GLY A 325 -19.26 22.18 -15.36
C GLY A 325 -19.99 22.29 -14.02
N THR A 326 -21.05 21.50 -13.84
CA THR A 326 -21.92 21.60 -12.67
C THR A 326 -21.74 20.39 -11.79
N ALA A 327 -21.40 20.62 -10.52
CA ALA A 327 -21.25 19.56 -9.53
C ALA A 327 -22.47 18.64 -9.51
N SER A 328 -22.23 17.35 -9.77
CA SER A 328 -23.26 16.33 -9.92
C SER A 328 -23.50 15.60 -8.60
N SER A 329 -24.66 14.96 -8.44
CA SER A 329 -25.03 14.28 -7.18
C SER A 329 -24.86 12.76 -7.19
N GLY A 330 -24.32 12.17 -8.27
CA GLY A 330 -24.28 10.72 -8.46
C GLY A 330 -23.25 9.98 -7.59
N VAL A 331 -22.26 10.70 -7.04
CA VAL A 331 -21.26 10.17 -6.10
C VAL A 331 -21.42 10.91 -4.76
N PRO A 332 -22.41 10.57 -3.91
CA PRO A 332 -22.61 11.24 -2.62
C PRO A 332 -21.36 11.17 -1.73
N ILE A 333 -21.10 12.26 -1.02
CA ILE A 333 -20.01 12.41 -0.03
C ILE A 333 -20.66 12.55 1.35
N THR A 334 -20.69 11.46 2.10
CA THR A 334 -21.39 11.37 3.39
C THR A 334 -20.42 11.06 4.51
N ASP A 335 -20.78 11.41 5.75
CA ASP A 335 -20.01 11.08 6.95
C ASP A 335 -18.52 11.47 6.86
N LEU A 336 -18.25 12.62 6.23
CA LEU A 336 -16.91 13.20 6.14
C LEU A 336 -16.58 13.95 7.44
N THR A 337 -15.48 13.56 8.08
CA THR A 337 -14.91 14.25 9.24
C THR A 337 -13.62 14.94 8.85
N ILE A 338 -13.55 16.26 9.03
CA ILE A 338 -12.31 17.03 8.93
C ILE A 338 -12.06 17.73 10.26
N LYS A 339 -10.99 17.35 10.95
CA LYS A 339 -10.68 17.93 12.25
C LYS A 339 -9.19 18.08 12.52
N ASN A 340 -8.86 19.00 13.43
CA ASN A 340 -7.48 19.27 13.87
C ASN A 340 -6.53 19.58 12.69
N ILE A 341 -6.97 20.46 11.80
CA ILE A 341 -6.16 20.86 10.63
C ILE A 341 -5.38 22.12 10.99
N VAL A 342 -4.05 22.04 10.88
CA VAL A 342 -3.12 23.12 11.19
C VAL A 342 -2.53 23.66 9.89
N GLY A 343 -2.92 24.86 9.49
CA GLY A 343 -2.54 25.47 8.21
C GLY A 343 -2.67 26.99 8.17
N THR A 344 -2.46 27.67 9.30
CA THR A 344 -2.48 29.14 9.34
C THR A 344 -1.34 29.73 8.49
N GLY A 345 -1.68 30.51 7.48
CA GLY A 345 -0.71 31.06 6.52
C GLY A 345 -0.07 30.00 5.61
N ALA A 346 -0.65 28.80 5.55
CA ALA A 346 -0.11 27.70 4.76
C ALA A 346 -0.35 27.87 3.26
N VAL A 347 -1.43 28.54 2.86
CA VAL A 347 -1.84 28.64 1.46
C VAL A 347 -1.25 29.89 0.81
N SER A 348 -0.76 29.75 -0.41
CA SER A 348 -0.27 30.86 -1.23
C SER A 348 -1.35 31.93 -1.38
N SER A 349 -0.96 33.20 -1.33
CA SER A 349 -1.86 34.34 -1.58
C SER A 349 -2.55 34.33 -2.96
N SER A 350 -2.05 33.51 -3.90
CA SER A 350 -2.69 33.28 -5.20
C SER A 350 -3.68 32.11 -5.23
N GLY A 351 -3.62 31.21 -4.24
CA GLY A 351 -4.49 30.05 -4.08
C GLY A 351 -5.74 30.36 -3.27
N TYR A 352 -6.42 29.31 -2.82
CA TYR A 352 -7.68 29.36 -2.07
C TYR A 352 -7.63 28.46 -0.84
N ASP A 353 -8.20 28.94 0.27
CA ASP A 353 -8.07 28.26 1.55
C ASP A 353 -8.95 26.99 1.59
N VAL A 354 -10.25 27.14 1.33
CA VAL A 354 -11.22 26.02 1.34
C VAL A 354 -12.19 26.16 0.18
N VAL A 355 -12.19 25.17 -0.71
CA VAL A 355 -13.08 25.09 -1.88
C VAL A 355 -13.97 23.86 -1.78
N ILE A 356 -15.28 24.07 -1.84
CA ILE A 356 -16.30 23.02 -1.76
C ILE A 356 -17.33 23.22 -2.88
N THR A 357 -17.39 22.29 -3.83
CA THR A 357 -18.34 22.26 -4.95
C THR A 357 -19.13 20.96 -4.94
N CYS A 358 -20.25 20.97 -4.21
CA CYS A 358 -21.11 19.80 -4.07
C CYS A 358 -22.31 19.86 -5.02
N GLY A 359 -22.77 18.69 -5.48
CA GLY A 359 -24.09 18.50 -6.07
C GLY A 359 -25.20 18.69 -5.03
N SER A 360 -26.40 19.01 -5.51
CA SER A 360 -27.55 19.27 -4.64
C SER A 360 -27.87 18.03 -3.80
N GLY A 361 -27.86 18.19 -2.47
CA GLY A 361 -28.15 17.13 -1.50
C GLY A 361 -27.11 16.01 -1.41
N ALA A 362 -25.98 16.10 -2.13
CA ALA A 362 -25.01 15.02 -2.24
C ALA A 362 -23.94 15.02 -1.14
N CYS A 363 -23.72 16.16 -0.48
CA CYS A 363 -22.79 16.31 0.63
C CYS A 363 -23.56 16.49 1.94
N THR A 364 -23.54 15.48 2.81
CA THR A 364 -24.34 15.49 4.06
C THR A 364 -23.62 14.78 5.21
N SER A 365 -24.07 15.03 6.44
CA SER A 365 -23.53 14.41 7.67
C SER A 365 -22.05 14.67 7.94
N TRP A 366 -21.55 15.86 7.56
CA TRP A 366 -20.15 16.20 7.80
C TRP A 366 -19.91 16.64 9.25
N THR A 367 -18.70 16.38 9.75
CA THR A 367 -18.17 16.93 10.99
C THR A 367 -16.96 17.78 10.68
N TRP A 368 -16.94 19.02 11.16
CA TRP A 368 -15.88 19.99 10.89
C TRP A 368 -15.50 20.72 12.17
N SER A 369 -14.27 20.52 12.66
CA SER A 369 -13.86 21.09 13.96
C SER A 369 -12.37 21.36 14.06
N SER A 370 -11.96 22.49 14.62
CA SER A 370 -10.54 22.84 14.78
C SER A 370 -9.78 22.83 13.44
N VAL A 371 -10.35 23.48 12.43
CA VAL A 371 -9.77 23.61 11.09
C VAL A 371 -9.27 25.04 10.89
N ALA A 372 -7.96 25.21 10.79
CA ALA A 372 -7.33 26.50 10.53
C ALA A 372 -6.53 26.40 9.22
N VAL A 373 -7.11 26.87 8.12
CA VAL A 373 -6.45 26.93 6.81
C VAL A 373 -6.59 28.35 6.31
N THR A 374 -5.47 29.07 6.21
CA THR A 374 -5.46 30.47 5.80
C THR A 374 -4.26 30.82 4.94
N GLY A 375 -4.31 32.00 4.33
CA GLY A 375 -3.21 32.61 3.57
C GLY A 375 -3.57 32.88 2.12
N GLY A 376 -4.48 32.07 1.58
CA GLY A 376 -5.08 32.22 0.26
C GLY A 376 -6.26 33.17 0.24
N LYS A 377 -7.02 33.07 -0.85
CA LYS A 377 -8.22 33.86 -1.12
C LYS A 377 -9.47 33.04 -0.85
N LYS A 378 -10.58 33.75 -0.73
CA LYS A 378 -11.91 33.16 -0.78
C LYS A 378 -12.32 32.78 -2.20
N TYR A 379 -12.69 31.51 -2.36
CA TYR A 379 -13.33 31.03 -3.58
C TYR A 379 -14.81 31.44 -3.59
N ALA A 380 -15.24 32.21 -4.59
CA ALA A 380 -16.58 32.78 -4.61
C ALA A 380 -17.67 31.81 -5.11
N SER A 381 -17.27 30.74 -5.81
CA SER A 381 -18.18 29.88 -6.57
C SER A 381 -18.43 28.53 -5.90
N CYS A 382 -18.20 28.42 -4.59
CA CYS A 382 -18.57 27.22 -3.83
C CYS A 382 -20.09 26.95 -3.93
N THR A 383 -20.48 25.68 -4.00
CA THR A 383 -21.87 25.25 -4.19
C THR A 383 -22.26 24.18 -3.17
N ASN A 384 -23.49 24.27 -2.67
CA ASN A 384 -24.12 23.30 -1.76
C ASN A 384 -23.24 22.90 -0.56
N VAL A 385 -22.52 23.88 0.00
CA VAL A 385 -21.62 23.68 1.14
C VAL A 385 -22.42 23.27 2.38
N PRO A 386 -22.09 22.14 3.05
CA PRO A 386 -22.74 21.76 4.30
C PRO A 386 -22.56 22.82 5.39
N SER A 387 -23.58 23.05 6.21
CA SER A 387 -23.62 24.17 7.19
C SER A 387 -22.52 24.15 8.25
N VAL A 388 -21.87 23.02 8.46
CA VAL A 388 -20.74 22.87 9.40
C VAL A 388 -19.41 23.39 8.82
N ALA A 389 -19.32 23.50 7.50
CA ALA A 389 -18.13 23.95 6.79
C ALA A 389 -18.32 25.36 6.23
N ALA A 390 -17.22 26.03 5.93
CA ALA A 390 -17.23 27.34 5.28
C ALA A 390 -16.21 27.37 4.15
N CYS A 391 -16.65 27.88 3.01
CA CYS A 391 -15.76 28.22 1.90
C CYS A 391 -14.99 29.50 2.24
N SER A 392 -13.67 29.50 2.06
CA SER A 392 -12.77 30.55 2.54
C SER A 392 -11.59 30.83 1.65
#